data_AF-A0A7K2C837-F1
#
_entry.id   AF-A0A7K2C837-F1
#
_cell.length_a   1.000
_cell.length_b   1.000
_cell.length_c   1.000
_cell.angle_alpha   90.00
_cell.angle_beta   90.00
_cell.angle_gamma   90.00
#
_symmetry.space_group_name_H-M   'P 1'
#
loop_
_entity.id
_entity.type
_entity.pdbx_description
1 polymer ?
#
loop_
_entity_poly.entity_id
_entity_poly.type
_entity_poly.pdbx_seq_one_letter_code
_entity_poly.pdbx_strand_id
1 'polypeptide(L)'
;TMTYCVASETCAFDMIGAEYIRDIDPGEVITIDREACKTGRFHSERLNSRHGVSQCIFEYIYFSRPDSRIYGEMVDKVRRKFGKQLAHDAPVPRVQAEEKAPLVISVPDSSNTATLGYVSECQKLGYRCKYDIGLIRNHYVGRTFIAPGQDSREMRVRCKFNTVDGLLKDRIVVVVDDSIVRGTTARLLVKMIKEAGAKEVHFRVASPTVMNPCFYGMDFPSKQELLSSKFDDVTAIGEWLGVDSLAYLTVAGLKKAVRAAHDSPHGYCDACFTGVYPVPVDMCASKEAYD
;
A
#
# COMPACT_ATOMS: atom_id res chain seq x y z
N THR A 1 -15.98 5.20 -37.17
CA THR A 1 -16.74 5.55 -35.96
C THR A 1 -15.87 5.28 -34.76
N MET A 2 -15.73 6.23 -33.85
CA MET A 2 -14.97 6.07 -32.62
C MET A 2 -15.82 5.37 -31.55
N THR A 3 -15.16 4.80 -30.55
CA THR A 3 -15.80 4.24 -29.35
C THR A 3 -15.03 4.76 -28.15
N TYR A 4 -15.76 5.24 -27.15
CA TYR A 4 -15.18 5.74 -25.91
C TYR A 4 -15.47 4.77 -24.78
N CYS A 5 -14.49 4.61 -23.89
CA CYS A 5 -14.59 3.78 -22.70
C CYS A 5 -14.20 4.62 -21.48
N VAL A 6 -14.83 4.35 -20.34
CA VAL A 6 -14.48 4.95 -19.05
C VAL A 6 -14.22 3.80 -18.08
N ALA A 7 -13.15 3.90 -17.30
CA ALA A 7 -12.77 2.92 -16.31
C ALA A 7 -12.14 3.60 -15.09
N SER A 8 -12.17 2.94 -13.94
CA SER A 8 -11.50 3.42 -12.72
C SER A 8 -9.98 3.44 -12.84
N GLU A 9 -9.41 2.54 -13.64
CA GLU A 9 -7.97 2.41 -13.84
C GLU A 9 -7.62 2.17 -15.31
N THR A 10 -6.46 2.69 -15.74
CA THR A 10 -6.06 2.59 -17.16
C THR A 10 -5.71 1.19 -17.62
N CYS A 11 -5.38 0.26 -16.72
CA CYS A 11 -5.07 -1.13 -17.10
C CYS A 11 -6.25 -1.81 -17.83
N ALA A 12 -7.49 -1.34 -17.63
CA ALA A 12 -8.65 -1.82 -18.36
C ALA A 12 -8.58 -1.49 -19.86
N PHE A 13 -7.95 -0.36 -20.22
CA PHE A 13 -7.80 0.07 -21.60
C PHE A 13 -6.76 -0.79 -22.34
N ASP A 14 -5.67 -1.16 -21.66
CA ASP A 14 -4.63 -2.03 -22.21
C ASP A 14 -5.19 -3.39 -22.66
N MET A 15 -6.15 -3.94 -21.90
CA MET A 15 -6.79 -5.23 -22.21
C MET A 15 -7.63 -5.20 -23.51
N ILE A 16 -8.18 -4.04 -23.86
CA ILE A 16 -9.06 -3.87 -25.03
C ILE A 16 -8.39 -3.09 -26.17
N GLY A 17 -7.12 -2.72 -26.01
CA GLY A 17 -6.37 -1.90 -26.97
C GLY A 17 -6.91 -0.48 -27.12
N ALA A 18 -7.56 0.07 -26.08
CA ALA A 18 -8.07 1.43 -26.10
C ALA A 18 -6.95 2.44 -25.78
N GLU A 19 -6.96 3.57 -26.48
CA GLU A 19 -6.02 4.67 -26.23
C GLU A 19 -6.46 5.48 -25.00
N TYR A 20 -5.52 5.74 -24.08
CA TYR A 20 -5.75 6.65 -22.96
C TYR A 20 -5.79 8.11 -23.46
N ILE A 21 -6.88 8.81 -23.16
CA ILE A 21 -7.05 10.23 -23.50
C ILE A 21 -6.67 11.12 -22.31
N ARG A 22 -7.41 11.01 -21.19
CA ARG A 22 -7.17 11.76 -19.94
C ARG A 22 -7.99 11.18 -18.78
N ASP A 23 -7.62 11.58 -17.57
CA ASP A 23 -8.44 11.42 -16.37
C ASP A 23 -9.71 12.31 -16.47
N ILE A 24 -10.79 11.90 -15.80
CA ILE A 24 -11.99 12.73 -15.62
C ILE A 24 -11.71 13.72 -14.47
N ASP A 25 -11.92 15.00 -14.73
CA ASP A 25 -11.62 16.03 -13.75
C ASP A 25 -12.60 16.00 -12.56
N PRO A 26 -12.19 16.44 -11.37
CA PRO A 26 -13.08 16.53 -10.22
C PRO A 26 -14.30 17.43 -10.48
N GLY A 27 -15.49 16.84 -10.32
CA GLY A 27 -16.77 17.49 -10.61
C GLY A 27 -17.15 17.49 -12.10
N GLU A 28 -16.35 16.90 -12.97
CA GLU A 28 -16.64 16.81 -14.40
C GLU A 28 -17.68 15.73 -14.71
N VAL A 29 -18.63 16.06 -15.58
CA VAL A 29 -19.60 15.15 -16.16
C VAL A 29 -19.33 15.09 -17.67
N ILE A 30 -19.10 13.88 -18.17
CA ILE A 30 -18.86 13.62 -19.59
C ILE A 30 -20.09 12.96 -20.19
N THR A 31 -20.58 13.50 -21.31
CA THR A 31 -21.67 12.89 -22.09
C THR A 31 -21.12 12.35 -23.40
N ILE A 32 -21.19 11.02 -23.56
CA ILE A 32 -20.79 10.29 -24.76
C ILE A 32 -22.06 9.77 -25.43
N ASP A 33 -22.45 10.40 -26.54
CA ASP A 33 -23.60 10.00 -27.34
C ASP A 33 -23.19 9.51 -28.75
N ARG A 34 -24.18 9.23 -29.61
CA ARG A 34 -23.92 8.78 -30.98
C ARG A 34 -23.20 9.82 -31.83
N GLU A 35 -23.40 11.10 -31.55
CA GLU A 35 -22.76 12.18 -32.28
C GLU A 35 -21.29 12.31 -31.87
N ALA A 36 -20.99 12.16 -30.58
CA ALA A 36 -19.62 12.06 -30.09
C ALA A 36 -18.86 10.91 -30.77
N CYS A 37 -19.47 9.73 -30.91
CA CYS A 37 -18.87 8.59 -31.60
C CYS A 37 -18.66 8.80 -33.11
N LYS A 38 -19.43 9.69 -33.75
CA LYS A 38 -19.26 10.05 -35.17
C LYS A 38 -18.22 11.15 -35.39
N THR A 39 -18.25 12.18 -34.54
CA THR A 39 -17.44 13.41 -34.70
C THR A 39 -16.10 13.36 -33.97
N GLY A 40 -15.96 12.45 -33.00
CA GLY A 40 -14.79 12.38 -32.13
C GLY A 40 -14.77 13.44 -31.03
N ARG A 41 -15.91 14.06 -30.71
CA ARG A 41 -16.03 15.12 -29.70
C ARG A 41 -17.17 14.84 -28.73
N PHE A 42 -16.84 14.52 -27.47
CA PHE A 42 -17.82 14.38 -26.39
C PHE A 42 -18.07 15.72 -25.69
N HIS A 43 -19.24 15.87 -25.06
CA HIS A 43 -19.54 17.02 -24.22
C HIS A 43 -18.92 16.83 -22.83
N SER A 44 -18.36 17.91 -22.27
CA SER A 44 -17.84 17.95 -20.91
C SER A 44 -18.35 19.21 -20.23
N GLU A 45 -18.92 19.04 -19.04
CA GLU A 45 -19.34 20.12 -18.16
C GLU A 45 -18.82 19.88 -16.74
N ARG A 46 -18.60 20.98 -15.99
CA ARG A 46 -18.08 20.90 -14.64
C ARG A 46 -19.11 21.39 -13.62
N LEU A 47 -19.42 20.54 -12.66
CA LEU A 47 -20.20 20.88 -11.49
C LEU A 47 -19.31 21.58 -10.46
N ASN A 48 -19.86 22.59 -9.78
CA ASN A 48 -19.15 23.31 -8.72
C ASN A 48 -18.93 22.40 -7.51
N SER A 49 -17.67 22.23 -7.09
CA SER A 49 -17.32 21.57 -5.83
C SER A 49 -17.25 22.59 -4.70
N ARG A 50 -17.99 22.32 -3.60
CA ARG A 50 -17.96 23.16 -2.39
C ARG A 50 -16.71 22.95 -1.54
N HIS A 51 -16.07 21.79 -1.62
CA HIS A 51 -14.99 21.36 -0.71
C HIS A 51 -13.66 21.14 -1.43
N GLY A 52 -13.52 21.69 -2.65
CA GLY A 52 -12.30 21.53 -3.44
C GLY A 52 -12.10 20.09 -3.93
N VAL A 53 -10.84 19.70 -4.07
CA VAL A 53 -10.42 18.40 -4.62
C VAL A 53 -9.48 17.71 -3.65
N SER A 54 -9.67 16.41 -3.45
CA SER A 54 -8.67 15.61 -2.76
C SER A 54 -8.56 14.22 -3.38
N GLN A 55 -7.34 13.83 -3.73
CA GLN A 55 -7.02 12.56 -4.38
C GLN A 55 -6.66 11.51 -3.34
N CYS A 56 -7.12 10.27 -3.49
CA CYS A 56 -6.84 9.23 -2.51
C CYS A 56 -5.38 8.78 -2.60
N ILE A 57 -4.59 9.02 -1.55
CA ILE A 57 -3.18 8.57 -1.54
C ILE A 57 -3.06 7.04 -1.47
N PHE A 58 -4.09 6.37 -0.94
CA PHE A 58 -4.08 4.92 -0.74
C PHE A 58 -4.21 4.13 -2.05
N GLU A 59 -4.66 4.77 -3.13
CA GLU A 59 -4.59 4.23 -4.49
C GLU A 59 -3.16 3.88 -4.89
N TYR A 60 -2.21 4.77 -4.60
CA TYR A 60 -0.81 4.51 -4.87
C TYR A 60 -0.19 3.51 -3.88
N ILE A 61 -0.61 3.52 -2.62
CA ILE A 61 -0.03 2.65 -1.59
C ILE A 61 -0.34 1.18 -1.89
N TYR A 62 -1.60 0.85 -2.15
CA TYR A 62 -2.04 -0.54 -2.20
C TYR A 62 -3.08 -0.82 -3.29
N PHE A 63 -4.12 0.02 -3.42
CA PHE A 63 -5.37 -0.41 -4.07
C PHE A 63 -5.25 -0.57 -5.58
N SER A 64 -4.71 0.44 -6.28
CA SER A 64 -4.57 0.40 -7.73
C SER A 64 -3.51 -0.60 -8.17
N ARG A 65 -3.66 -1.13 -9.39
CA ARG A 65 -2.65 -2.03 -9.95
C ARG A 65 -1.35 -1.28 -10.30
N PRO A 66 -0.17 -1.90 -10.14
CA PRO A 66 1.11 -1.26 -10.44
C PRO A 66 1.27 -0.79 -11.90
N ASP A 67 0.60 -1.44 -12.83
CA ASP A 67 0.59 -1.14 -14.27
C ASP A 67 -0.42 -0.05 -14.66
N SER A 68 -1.24 0.42 -13.73
CA SER A 68 -2.16 1.53 -13.96
C SER A 68 -1.46 2.90 -13.88
N ARG A 69 -1.99 3.85 -14.63
CA ARG A 69 -1.79 5.29 -14.42
C ARG A 69 -2.97 5.81 -13.61
N ILE A 70 -2.67 6.44 -12.48
CA ILE A 70 -3.67 7.03 -11.59
C ILE A 70 -3.23 8.43 -11.30
N TYR A 71 -4.16 9.38 -11.35
CA TYR A 71 -3.86 10.81 -11.24
C TYR A 71 -2.61 11.11 -12.04
N GLY A 72 -2.65 10.85 -13.35
CA GLY A 72 -1.57 10.96 -14.33
C GLY A 72 -0.14 10.46 -14.00
N GLU A 73 0.13 9.73 -12.91
CA GLU A 73 1.40 9.02 -12.65
C GLU A 73 1.21 7.51 -12.70
N MET A 74 2.26 6.79 -13.13
CA MET A 74 2.29 5.33 -13.05
C MET A 74 2.41 4.88 -11.59
N VAL A 75 1.55 3.95 -11.17
CA VAL A 75 1.52 3.45 -9.78
C VAL A 75 2.85 2.81 -9.38
N ASP A 76 3.45 1.96 -10.23
CA ASP A 76 4.80 1.38 -9.99
C ASP A 76 5.86 2.46 -9.69
N LYS A 77 5.86 3.55 -10.47
CA LYS A 77 6.82 4.63 -10.33
C LYS A 77 6.68 5.30 -8.95
N VAL A 78 5.45 5.55 -8.51
CA VAL A 78 5.17 6.14 -7.20
C VAL A 78 5.56 5.20 -6.07
N ARG A 79 5.21 3.91 -6.14
CA ARG A 79 5.59 2.91 -5.13
C ARG A 79 7.10 2.78 -4.98
N ARG A 80 7.85 2.80 -6.08
CA ARG A 80 9.33 2.86 -6.02
C ARG A 80 9.82 4.10 -5.28
N LYS A 81 9.20 5.27 -5.47
CA LYS A 81 9.56 6.49 -4.73
C LYS A 81 9.22 6.37 -3.23
N PHE A 82 8.10 5.74 -2.86
CA PHE A 82 7.81 5.42 -1.46
C PHE A 82 8.92 4.58 -0.83
N GLY A 83 9.36 3.53 -1.51
CA GLY A 83 10.50 2.72 -1.09
C GLY A 83 11.78 3.53 -0.90
N LYS A 84 12.11 4.39 -1.87
CA LYS A 84 13.29 5.27 -1.77
C LYS A 84 13.22 6.18 -0.54
N GLN A 85 12.07 6.82 -0.33
CA GLN A 85 11.90 7.69 0.83
C GLN A 85 11.93 6.92 2.15
N LEU A 86 11.39 5.71 2.19
CA LEU A 86 11.49 4.82 3.34
C LEU A 86 12.93 4.44 3.66
N ALA A 87 13.82 4.35 2.66
CA ALA A 87 15.24 4.09 2.88
C ALA A 87 15.96 5.30 3.51
N HIS A 88 15.51 6.52 3.24
CA HIS A 88 16.00 7.71 3.94
C HIS A 88 15.50 7.78 5.38
N ASP A 89 14.22 7.44 5.60
CA ASP A 89 13.59 7.50 6.92
C ASP A 89 14.11 6.37 7.83
N ALA A 90 14.28 5.15 7.29
CA ALA A 90 14.64 3.96 8.03
C ALA A 90 15.42 2.94 7.16
N PRO A 91 16.73 3.17 6.91
CA PRO A 91 17.55 2.27 6.11
C PRO A 91 17.70 0.89 6.76
N VAL A 92 18.28 -0.05 6.00
CA VAL A 92 18.67 -1.36 6.53
C VAL A 92 19.69 -1.21 7.66
N PRO A 93 19.76 -2.16 8.61
CA PRO A 93 20.80 -2.15 9.64
C PRO A 93 22.20 -2.15 9.04
N ARG A 94 23.14 -1.48 9.71
CA ARG A 94 24.56 -1.58 9.38
C ARG A 94 25.09 -2.90 9.91
N VAL A 95 25.89 -3.58 9.09
CA VAL A 95 26.55 -4.84 9.44
C VAL A 95 28.05 -4.72 9.20
N GLN A 96 28.82 -5.52 9.92
CA GLN A 96 30.28 -5.58 9.74
C GLN A 96 30.65 -6.17 8.37
N ALA A 97 31.89 -6.00 7.93
CA ALA A 97 32.33 -6.39 6.58
C ALA A 97 32.18 -7.91 6.35
N GLU A 98 32.53 -8.67 7.37
CA GLU A 98 32.50 -10.13 7.53
C GLU A 98 31.10 -10.71 7.67
N GLU A 99 30.12 -9.93 8.11
CA GLU A 99 28.72 -10.37 8.21
C GLU A 99 28.05 -10.44 6.84
N LYS A 100 27.11 -11.38 6.69
CA LYS A 100 26.27 -11.47 5.51
C LYS A 100 25.43 -10.19 5.41
N ALA A 101 25.38 -9.60 4.21
CA ALA A 101 24.54 -8.43 3.97
C ALA A 101 23.06 -8.72 4.33
N PRO A 102 22.36 -7.76 4.99
CA PRO A 102 20.93 -7.83 5.25
C PRO A 102 20.15 -8.25 4.01
N LEU A 103 19.27 -9.21 4.21
CA LEU A 103 18.36 -9.71 3.19
C LEU A 103 17.07 -8.91 3.24
N VAL A 104 16.78 -8.15 2.19
CA VAL A 104 15.52 -7.43 2.05
C VAL A 104 14.54 -8.29 1.27
N ILE A 105 13.34 -8.47 1.81
CA ILE A 105 12.27 -9.24 1.19
C ILE A 105 10.99 -8.39 1.13
N SER A 106 10.16 -8.62 0.11
CA SER A 106 8.83 -8.00 0.02
C SER A 106 7.77 -8.92 0.59
N VAL A 107 6.69 -8.35 1.13
CA VAL A 107 5.43 -9.05 1.34
C VAL A 107 4.65 -9.05 0.01
N PRO A 108 4.50 -10.19 -0.68
CA PRO A 108 3.95 -10.17 -2.03
C PRO A 108 2.42 -9.92 -2.05
N ASP A 109 1.87 -9.22 -3.03
CA ASP A 109 2.53 -8.73 -4.27
C ASP A 109 2.66 -7.20 -4.32
N SER A 110 1.89 -6.49 -3.50
CA SER A 110 1.69 -5.05 -3.54
C SER A 110 2.96 -4.26 -3.18
N SER A 111 3.75 -4.77 -2.23
CA SER A 111 4.98 -4.11 -1.77
C SER A 111 6.19 -4.33 -2.68
N ASN A 112 6.14 -5.26 -3.64
CA ASN A 112 7.28 -5.67 -4.47
C ASN A 112 8.04 -4.49 -5.08
N THR A 113 7.33 -3.54 -5.68
CA THR A 113 7.93 -2.39 -6.39
C THR A 113 8.47 -1.34 -5.41
N ALA A 114 7.83 -1.18 -4.25
CA ALA A 114 8.35 -0.36 -3.16
C ALA A 114 9.65 -0.97 -2.58
N THR A 115 9.72 -2.27 -2.39
CA THR A 115 10.92 -2.97 -1.94
C THR A 115 12.10 -2.78 -2.89
N LEU A 116 11.86 -2.87 -4.21
CA LEU A 116 12.90 -2.58 -5.21
C LEU A 116 13.42 -1.14 -5.09
N GLY A 117 12.52 -0.17 -4.87
CA GLY A 117 12.88 1.22 -4.62
C GLY A 117 13.72 1.39 -3.35
N TYR A 118 13.31 0.74 -2.26
CA TYR A 118 13.98 0.76 -0.96
C TYR A 118 15.40 0.19 -1.03
N VAL A 119 15.57 -0.99 -1.66
CA VAL A 119 16.88 -1.64 -1.82
C VAL A 119 17.81 -0.80 -2.67
N SER A 120 17.34 -0.31 -3.81
CA SER A 120 18.13 0.54 -4.70
C SER A 120 18.62 1.79 -3.97
N GLU A 121 17.77 2.43 -3.17
CA GLU A 121 18.15 3.64 -2.45
C GLU A 121 19.08 3.37 -1.27
N CYS A 122 18.84 2.30 -0.50
CA CYS A 122 19.78 1.85 0.54
C CYS A 122 21.19 1.66 -0.03
N GLN A 123 21.30 1.00 -1.19
CA GLN A 123 22.60 0.78 -1.85
C GLN A 123 23.27 2.09 -2.28
N LYS A 124 22.50 3.05 -2.82
CA LYS A 124 23.03 4.39 -3.16
C LYS A 124 23.50 5.17 -1.93
N LEU A 125 22.80 5.03 -0.81
CA LEU A 125 23.18 5.61 0.48
C LEU A 125 24.37 4.90 1.15
N GLY A 126 24.96 3.90 0.49
CA GLY A 126 26.13 3.17 0.97
C GLY A 126 25.83 2.03 1.95
N TYR A 127 24.57 1.60 2.04
CA TYR A 127 24.19 0.43 2.84
C TYR A 127 24.37 -0.86 2.03
N ARG A 128 24.95 -1.89 2.66
CA ARG A 128 25.05 -3.23 2.07
C ARG A 128 23.72 -3.95 2.29
N CYS A 129 23.03 -4.33 1.22
CA CYS A 129 21.88 -5.21 1.29
C CYS A 129 21.66 -5.94 -0.04
N LYS A 130 20.90 -7.04 0.02
CA LYS A 130 20.46 -7.82 -1.14
C LYS A 130 18.96 -7.97 -1.12
N TYR A 131 18.32 -7.87 -2.28
CA TYR A 131 16.93 -8.27 -2.46
C TYR A 131 16.88 -9.75 -2.85
N ASP A 132 15.93 -10.49 -2.30
CA ASP A 132 15.61 -11.84 -2.76
C ASP A 132 14.15 -12.20 -2.37
N ILE A 133 13.64 -13.31 -2.92
CA ILE A 133 12.27 -13.77 -2.69
C ILE A 133 12.25 -14.67 -1.45
N GLY A 134 12.09 -14.07 -0.27
CA GLY A 134 11.97 -14.81 1.01
C GLY A 134 10.57 -15.31 1.35
N LEU A 135 9.55 -14.78 0.67
CA LEU A 135 8.15 -15.16 0.84
C LEU A 135 7.56 -15.50 -0.53
N ILE A 136 6.93 -16.66 -0.63
CA ILE A 136 6.20 -17.11 -1.82
C ILE A 136 4.72 -17.01 -1.52
N ARG A 137 3.99 -16.22 -2.31
CA ARG A 137 2.53 -16.19 -2.25
C ARG A 137 1.96 -17.47 -2.86
N ASN A 138 1.03 -18.09 -2.16
CA ASN A 138 0.26 -19.19 -2.69
C ASN A 138 -0.86 -18.63 -3.58
N HIS A 139 -0.84 -18.97 -4.87
CA HIS A 139 -1.85 -18.51 -5.84
C HIS A 139 -3.15 -19.34 -5.79
N TYR A 140 -3.17 -20.47 -5.09
CA TYR A 140 -4.29 -21.42 -5.06
C TYR A 140 -5.08 -21.39 -3.76
N VAL A 141 -5.05 -20.27 -3.04
CA VAL A 141 -5.83 -20.10 -1.81
C VAL A 141 -7.30 -19.87 -2.17
N GLY A 142 -8.08 -20.95 -2.15
CA GLY A 142 -9.54 -20.90 -2.28
C GLY A 142 -10.23 -20.38 -1.02
N ARG A 143 -11.56 -20.25 -1.08
CA ARG A 143 -12.37 -19.96 0.11
C ARG A 143 -12.18 -21.11 1.12
N THR A 144 -11.73 -20.79 2.32
CA THR A 144 -11.75 -21.75 3.42
C THR A 144 -13.20 -21.91 3.90
N PHE A 145 -13.79 -23.08 3.70
CA PHE A 145 -15.06 -23.44 4.33
C PHE A 145 -14.93 -23.42 5.86
N ILE A 146 -16.07 -23.26 6.55
CA ILE A 146 -16.18 -23.12 8.02
C ILE A 146 -15.36 -24.22 8.70
N ALA A 147 -14.16 -23.86 9.19
CA ALA A 147 -13.34 -24.73 9.99
C ALA A 147 -13.71 -24.50 11.47
N PRO A 148 -14.27 -25.49 12.18
CA PRO A 148 -14.57 -25.36 13.60
C PRO A 148 -13.26 -25.28 14.40
N GLY A 149 -13.01 -24.15 15.07
CA GLY A 149 -11.87 -23.97 15.99
C GLY A 149 -11.20 -22.59 15.93
N GLN A 150 -10.73 -22.08 17.07
CA GLN A 150 -9.99 -20.82 17.20
C GLN A 150 -8.61 -20.84 16.49
N ASP A 151 -8.12 -22.01 16.03
CA ASP A 151 -6.90 -22.20 15.24
C ASP A 151 -6.98 -21.71 13.77
N SER A 152 -8.11 -21.13 13.36
CA SER A 152 -8.39 -20.83 11.95
C SER A 152 -7.61 -19.65 11.34
N ARG A 153 -6.95 -18.78 12.12
CA ARG A 153 -6.25 -17.59 11.58
C ARG A 153 -4.78 -17.82 11.24
N GLU A 154 -4.04 -18.55 12.08
CA GLU A 154 -2.65 -18.92 11.78
C GLU A 154 -2.59 -19.77 10.51
N MET A 155 -3.48 -20.76 10.41
CA MET A 155 -3.61 -21.59 9.22
C MET A 155 -3.95 -20.75 7.98
N ARG A 156 -4.82 -19.74 8.09
CA ARG A 156 -5.16 -18.86 6.95
C ARG A 156 -3.98 -18.06 6.40
N VAL A 157 -3.05 -17.61 7.24
CA VAL A 157 -1.84 -16.91 6.74
C VAL A 157 -0.81 -17.90 6.22
N ARG A 158 -0.60 -19.04 6.88
CA ARG A 158 0.23 -20.14 6.36
C ARG A 158 -0.29 -20.69 5.02
N CYS A 159 -1.60 -20.64 4.79
CA CYS A 159 -2.17 -20.94 3.48
C CYS A 159 -1.78 -19.91 2.42
N LYS A 160 -1.59 -18.64 2.80
CA LYS A 160 -1.32 -17.52 1.88
C LYS A 160 0.14 -17.35 1.51
N PHE A 161 1.07 -17.62 2.44
CA PHE A 161 2.49 -17.41 2.21
C PHE A 161 3.29 -18.60 2.73
N ASN A 162 4.36 -18.94 2.00
CA ASN A 162 5.39 -19.87 2.44
C ASN A 162 6.74 -19.16 2.51
N THR A 163 7.54 -19.47 3.53
CA THR A 163 8.91 -19.00 3.66
C THR A 163 9.86 -19.81 2.80
N VAL A 164 10.93 -19.18 2.33
CA VAL A 164 12.05 -19.87 1.68
C VAL A 164 13.14 -20.09 2.73
N ASP A 165 13.01 -21.13 3.53
CA ASP A 165 13.78 -21.32 4.78
C ASP A 165 15.30 -21.27 4.57
N GLY A 166 15.80 -21.92 3.52
CA GLY A 166 17.24 -21.93 3.20
C GLY A 166 17.82 -20.54 2.91
N LEU A 167 16.98 -19.58 2.53
CA LEU A 167 17.37 -18.20 2.29
C LEU A 167 17.34 -17.34 3.56
N LEU A 168 16.42 -17.63 4.49
CA LEU A 168 16.16 -16.84 5.70
C LEU A 168 17.05 -17.24 6.89
N LYS A 169 17.47 -18.51 6.96
CA LYS A 169 18.23 -19.05 8.09
C LYS A 169 19.55 -18.30 8.36
N ASP A 170 19.76 -17.93 9.62
CA ASP A 170 20.92 -17.21 10.14
C ASP A 170 21.18 -15.87 9.42
N ARG A 171 20.12 -15.20 8.94
CA ARG A 171 20.20 -13.89 8.27
C ARG A 171 19.53 -12.79 9.06
N ILE A 172 20.05 -11.58 8.93
CA ILE A 172 19.32 -10.34 9.24
C ILE A 172 18.35 -10.10 8.08
N VAL A 173 17.05 -10.14 8.37
CA VAL A 173 15.97 -10.02 7.38
C VAL A 173 15.28 -8.68 7.55
N VAL A 174 15.13 -7.93 6.47
CA VAL A 174 14.35 -6.69 6.41
C VAL A 174 13.11 -6.94 5.56
N VAL A 175 11.95 -7.02 6.20
CA VAL A 175 10.66 -7.21 5.54
C VAL A 175 10.09 -5.86 5.17
N VAL A 176 9.76 -5.67 3.90
CA VAL A 176 9.06 -4.48 3.42
C VAL A 176 7.62 -4.85 3.09
N ASP A 177 6.67 -4.13 3.68
CA ASP A 177 5.23 -4.27 3.42
C ASP A 177 4.63 -2.91 3.02
N ASP A 178 3.46 -2.89 2.38
CA ASP A 178 2.83 -1.64 1.98
C ASP A 178 2.22 -0.87 3.16
N SER A 179 1.52 -1.58 4.05
CA SER A 179 0.72 -1.00 5.12
C SER A 179 0.44 -2.02 6.23
N ILE A 180 0.17 -1.54 7.44
CA ILE A 180 -0.30 -2.38 8.55
C ILE A 180 -1.60 -1.81 9.09
N VAL A 181 -2.69 -2.57 8.93
CA VAL A 181 -4.03 -2.15 9.38
C VAL A 181 -4.40 -2.78 10.72
N ARG A 182 -4.62 -4.11 10.77
CA ARG A 182 -4.95 -4.84 12.01
C ARG A 182 -3.74 -5.52 12.68
N GLY A 183 -2.59 -5.58 12.00
CA GLY A 183 -1.36 -6.21 12.48
C GLY A 183 -1.34 -7.75 12.49
N THR A 184 -2.49 -8.43 12.39
CA THR A 184 -2.55 -9.90 12.48
C THR A 184 -1.72 -10.61 11.40
N THR A 185 -1.78 -10.14 10.15
CA THR A 185 -0.98 -10.71 9.05
C THR A 185 0.51 -10.48 9.28
N ALA A 186 0.91 -9.24 9.59
CA ALA A 186 2.30 -8.90 9.87
C ALA A 186 2.88 -9.75 11.02
N ARG A 187 2.13 -9.91 12.11
CA ARG A 187 2.55 -10.72 13.26
C ARG A 187 2.80 -12.19 12.87
N LEU A 188 1.94 -12.75 12.04
CA LEU A 188 2.08 -14.14 11.58
C LEU A 188 3.24 -14.29 10.60
N LEU A 189 3.45 -13.33 9.69
CA LEU A 189 4.62 -13.31 8.81
C LEU A 189 5.93 -13.25 9.61
N VAL A 190 6.00 -12.37 10.62
CA VAL A 190 7.17 -12.27 11.50
C VAL A 190 7.43 -13.59 12.23
N LYS A 191 6.38 -14.23 12.78
CA LYS A 191 6.48 -15.55 13.41
C LYS A 191 7.05 -16.59 12.44
N MET A 192 6.51 -16.68 11.23
CA MET A 192 6.99 -17.63 10.21
C MET A 192 8.45 -17.38 9.81
N ILE A 193 8.86 -16.12 9.65
CA ILE A 193 10.24 -15.76 9.31
C ILE A 193 11.20 -16.13 10.44
N LYS A 194 10.79 -15.93 11.70
CA LYS A 194 11.57 -16.36 12.87
C LYS A 194 11.64 -17.88 12.99
N GLU A 195 10.54 -18.59 12.74
CA GLU A 195 10.50 -20.06 12.69
C GLU A 195 11.41 -20.63 11.59
N ALA A 196 11.58 -19.92 10.47
CA ALA A 196 12.53 -20.25 9.41
C ALA A 196 14.01 -20.01 9.79
N GLY A 197 14.28 -19.50 11.00
CA GLY A 197 15.62 -19.34 11.55
C GLY A 197 16.27 -17.98 11.26
N ALA A 198 15.51 -16.92 10.98
CA ALA A 198 16.07 -15.58 10.85
C ALA A 198 16.75 -15.12 12.17
N LYS A 199 17.94 -14.51 12.06
CA LYS A 199 18.72 -13.98 13.19
C LYS A 199 18.05 -12.74 13.79
N GLU A 200 17.68 -11.80 12.92
CA GLU A 200 17.00 -10.55 13.24
C GLU A 200 15.92 -10.31 12.17
N VAL A 201 14.80 -9.72 12.57
CA VAL A 201 13.70 -9.34 11.69
C VAL A 201 13.39 -7.86 11.88
N HIS A 202 13.66 -7.06 10.86
CA HIS A 202 13.30 -5.65 10.81
C HIS A 202 12.14 -5.44 9.86
N PHE A 203 11.10 -4.74 10.29
CA PHE A 203 9.89 -4.51 9.50
C PHE A 203 9.84 -3.05 9.05
N ARG A 204 9.58 -2.83 7.76
CA ARG A 204 9.57 -1.52 7.10
C ARG A 204 8.27 -1.37 6.33
N VAL A 205 7.49 -0.35 6.67
CA VAL A 205 6.16 -0.16 6.08
C VAL A 205 6.20 1.03 5.13
N ALA A 206 5.84 0.82 3.87
CA ALA A 206 5.86 1.83 2.81
C ALA A 206 4.65 2.80 2.85
N SER A 207 4.02 2.93 4.02
CA SER A 207 3.01 3.92 4.35
C SER A 207 3.22 4.43 5.77
N PRO A 208 2.63 5.58 6.13
CA PRO A 208 2.46 5.97 7.53
C PRO A 208 1.53 5.00 8.27
N THR A 209 1.53 5.11 9.59
CA THR A 209 0.64 4.36 10.48
C THR A 209 -0.82 4.70 10.18
N VAL A 210 -1.65 3.70 9.87
CA VAL A 210 -3.10 3.87 9.67
C VAL A 210 -3.76 4.07 11.03
N MET A 211 -4.23 5.28 11.31
CA MET A 211 -4.78 5.69 12.62
C MET A 211 -6.29 5.93 12.61
N ASN A 212 -6.89 6.08 11.44
CA ASN A 212 -8.29 6.42 11.30
C ASN A 212 -8.96 5.58 10.20
N PRO A 213 -10.27 5.28 10.34
CA PRO A 213 -11.03 4.59 9.31
C PRO A 213 -11.13 5.44 8.03
N CYS A 214 -11.57 4.82 6.94
CA CYS A 214 -11.86 5.52 5.70
C CYS A 214 -13.38 5.57 5.46
N PHE A 215 -13.89 6.74 5.08
CA PHE A 215 -15.30 6.95 4.71
C PHE A 215 -15.49 7.16 3.19
N TYR A 216 -14.43 6.96 2.40
CA TYR A 216 -14.41 7.25 0.96
C TYR A 216 -14.19 6.01 0.09
N GLY A 217 -14.47 4.82 0.62
CA GLY A 217 -14.50 3.57 -0.14
C GLY A 217 -13.40 2.56 0.18
N MET A 218 -12.35 2.93 0.94
CA MET A 218 -11.37 1.93 1.40
C MET A 218 -11.97 1.06 2.50
N ASP A 219 -11.81 -0.26 2.38
CA ASP A 219 -12.37 -1.22 3.34
C ASP A 219 -11.55 -1.31 4.64
N PHE A 220 -11.49 -0.21 5.41
CA PHE A 220 -10.82 -0.18 6.70
C PHE A 220 -11.75 -0.61 7.83
N PRO A 221 -11.23 -1.31 8.85
CA PRO A 221 -12.03 -1.68 10.01
C PRO A 221 -12.34 -0.46 10.87
N SER A 222 -13.12 -0.66 11.94
CA SER A 222 -13.41 0.40 12.91
C SER A 222 -12.13 0.90 13.59
N LYS A 223 -12.19 2.12 14.15
CA LYS A 223 -11.02 2.76 14.78
C LYS A 223 -10.42 1.89 15.89
N GLN A 224 -11.24 1.20 16.66
CA GLN A 224 -10.84 0.33 17.78
C GLN A 224 -10.16 -0.97 17.32
N GLU A 225 -10.40 -1.39 16.08
CA GLU A 225 -9.80 -2.58 15.51
C GLU A 225 -8.43 -2.33 14.87
N LEU A 226 -8.12 -1.07 14.55
CA LEU A 226 -6.84 -0.66 14.00
C LEU A 226 -5.72 -0.99 14.99
N LEU A 227 -4.57 -1.38 14.45
CA LEU A 227 -3.41 -1.73 15.27
C LEU A 227 -2.93 -0.53 16.08
N SER A 228 -2.95 0.66 15.47
CA SER A 228 -2.51 1.90 16.08
C SER A 228 -3.35 2.35 17.28
N SER A 229 -4.59 1.87 17.42
CA SER A 229 -5.44 2.24 18.57
C SER A 229 -5.17 1.36 19.79
N LYS A 230 -4.35 0.31 19.63
CA LYS A 230 -4.08 -0.69 20.68
C LYS A 230 -2.73 -0.49 21.36
N PHE A 231 -1.91 0.41 20.83
CA PHE A 231 -0.54 0.65 21.27
C PHE A 231 -0.26 2.15 21.24
N ASP A 232 0.51 2.62 22.22
CA ASP A 232 0.79 4.05 22.38
C ASP A 232 1.80 4.57 21.34
N ASP A 233 2.74 3.72 20.91
CA ASP A 233 3.78 4.09 19.97
C ASP A 233 4.26 2.94 19.06
N VAL A 234 5.15 3.27 18.12
CA VAL A 234 5.74 2.32 17.16
C VAL A 234 6.60 1.25 17.84
N THR A 235 7.24 1.56 18.97
CA THR A 235 8.07 0.63 19.72
C THR A 235 7.20 -0.48 20.30
N ALA A 236 6.10 -0.13 20.97
CA ALA A 236 5.13 -1.07 21.51
C ALA A 236 4.49 -1.95 20.42
N ILE A 237 4.22 -1.38 19.23
CA ILE A 237 3.78 -2.17 18.07
C ILE A 237 4.86 -3.17 17.64
N GLY A 238 6.12 -2.74 17.57
CA GLY A 238 7.26 -3.58 17.21
C GLY A 238 7.45 -4.76 18.17
N GLU A 239 7.37 -4.50 19.48
CA GLU A 239 7.41 -5.52 20.52
C GLU A 239 6.27 -6.54 20.37
N TRP A 240 5.04 -6.07 20.13
CA TRP A 240 3.89 -6.94 19.94
C TRP A 240 3.98 -7.79 18.66
N LEU A 241 4.51 -7.22 17.56
CA LEU A 241 4.81 -7.96 16.34
C LEU A 241 5.95 -8.96 16.56
N GLY A 242 6.82 -8.70 17.53
CA GLY A 242 8.02 -9.49 17.82
C GLY A 242 9.13 -9.22 16.81
N VAL A 243 9.34 -7.98 16.39
CA VAL A 243 10.41 -7.57 15.46
C VAL A 243 11.53 -6.83 16.18
N ASP A 244 12.74 -6.89 15.65
CA ASP A 244 13.93 -6.23 16.19
C ASP A 244 13.90 -4.72 15.94
N SER A 245 13.28 -4.28 14.82
CA SER A 245 12.82 -2.89 14.69
C SER A 245 11.67 -2.75 13.72
N LEU A 246 10.77 -1.81 14.01
CA LEU A 246 9.67 -1.41 13.15
C LEU A 246 9.84 0.06 12.75
N ALA A 247 9.63 0.37 11.47
CA ALA A 247 9.55 1.74 11.00
C ALA A 247 8.52 1.89 9.89
N TYR A 248 7.88 3.06 9.86
CA TYR A 248 6.89 3.46 8.86
C TYR A 248 7.44 4.61 8.03
N LEU A 249 7.00 4.69 6.77
CA LEU A 249 7.22 5.87 5.93
C LEU A 249 6.54 7.08 6.58
N THR A 250 7.26 8.20 6.68
CA THR A 250 6.66 9.42 7.25
C THR A 250 5.60 10.02 6.32
N VAL A 251 4.62 10.75 6.87
CA VAL A 251 3.62 11.48 6.06
C VAL A 251 4.30 12.49 5.13
N ALA A 252 5.34 13.18 5.61
CA ALA A 252 6.14 14.09 4.79
C ALA A 252 6.85 13.33 3.65
N GLY A 253 7.41 12.16 3.94
CA GLY A 253 8.03 11.31 2.95
C GLY A 253 7.04 10.82 1.88
N LEU A 254 5.86 10.37 2.29
CA LEU A 254 4.76 9.99 1.41
C LEU A 254 4.40 11.14 0.44
N LYS A 255 4.24 12.36 0.96
CA LYS A 255 3.90 13.54 0.14
C LYS A 255 5.01 13.94 -0.82
N LYS A 256 6.29 13.74 -0.47
CA LYS A 256 7.44 14.00 -1.37
C LYS A 256 7.52 13.02 -2.55
N ALA A 257 6.97 11.82 -2.39
CA ALA A 257 7.05 10.76 -3.39
C ALA A 257 5.96 10.87 -4.48
N VAL A 258 4.88 11.59 -4.23
CA VAL A 258 3.84 11.87 -5.24
C VAL A 258 4.09 13.22 -5.91
N ARG A 259 3.62 13.37 -7.16
CA ARG A 259 3.51 14.69 -7.77
C ARG A 259 2.58 15.59 -6.96
N ALA A 260 2.63 16.90 -7.20
CA ALA A 260 1.63 17.80 -6.65
C ALA A 260 0.22 17.34 -7.07
N ALA A 261 -0.69 17.29 -6.10
CA ALA A 261 -2.11 17.07 -6.34
C ALA A 261 -2.70 18.24 -7.15
N HIS A 262 -3.99 18.18 -7.47
CA HIS A 262 -4.70 19.37 -7.96
C HIS A 262 -4.51 20.54 -7.00
N ASP A 263 -4.49 21.75 -7.57
CA ASP A 263 -4.41 23.00 -6.82
C ASP A 263 -5.65 23.14 -5.93
N SER A 264 -5.49 22.72 -4.68
CA SER A 264 -6.55 22.56 -3.69
C SER A 264 -5.92 22.64 -2.30
N PRO A 265 -6.60 23.25 -1.32
CA PRO A 265 -6.09 23.33 0.06
C PRO A 265 -5.88 21.95 0.70
N HIS A 266 -6.54 20.91 0.20
CA HIS A 266 -6.48 19.56 0.77
C HIS A 266 -5.38 18.68 0.20
N GLY A 267 -4.88 18.97 -1.02
CA GLY A 267 -3.94 18.09 -1.72
C GLY A 267 -4.41 16.63 -1.80
N TYR A 268 -3.53 15.67 -1.53
CA TYR A 268 -3.94 14.27 -1.36
C TYR A 268 -4.66 14.04 -0.03
N CYS A 269 -5.71 13.23 -0.06
CA CYS A 269 -6.41 12.76 1.12
C CYS A 269 -5.49 11.80 1.87
N ASP A 270 -5.07 12.22 3.06
CA ASP A 270 -4.24 11.45 3.99
C ASP A 270 -4.97 11.21 5.33
N ALA A 271 -6.30 11.36 5.34
CA ALA A 271 -7.14 11.28 6.54
C ALA A 271 -6.96 9.97 7.32
N CYS A 272 -6.67 8.87 6.63
CA CYS A 272 -6.34 7.58 7.22
C CYS A 272 -5.16 7.67 8.21
N PHE A 273 -4.23 8.60 7.97
CA PHE A 273 -3.06 8.85 8.79
C PHE A 273 -3.24 10.08 9.67
N THR A 274 -3.84 11.16 9.18
CA THR A 274 -3.89 12.46 9.89
C THR A 274 -5.18 12.69 10.68
N GLY A 275 -6.26 11.99 10.33
CA GLY A 275 -7.60 12.25 10.84
C GLY A 275 -8.25 13.52 10.26
N VAL A 276 -7.59 14.20 9.33
CA VAL A 276 -8.09 15.41 8.69
C VAL A 276 -8.84 15.03 7.42
N TYR A 277 -10.17 14.95 7.52
CA TYR A 277 -11.03 14.60 6.40
C TYR A 277 -11.32 15.83 5.50
N PRO A 278 -11.25 15.69 4.16
CA PRO A 278 -11.51 16.79 3.23
C PRO A 278 -12.97 17.22 3.19
N VAL A 279 -13.91 16.36 3.61
CA VAL A 279 -15.33 16.70 3.80
C VAL A 279 -15.80 16.26 5.18
N PRO A 280 -16.82 16.91 5.77
CA PRO A 280 -17.43 16.45 7.01
C PRO A 280 -17.86 14.98 6.90
N VAL A 281 -17.51 14.20 7.92
CA VAL A 281 -17.87 12.78 8.02
C VAL A 281 -18.57 12.53 9.35
N ASP A 282 -19.52 11.62 9.35
CA ASP A 282 -20.12 11.13 10.60
C ASP A 282 -19.22 10.05 11.21
N MET A 283 -18.52 10.43 12.28
CA MET A 283 -17.59 9.53 12.98
C MET A 283 -18.31 8.46 13.80
N CYS A 284 -19.62 8.60 14.02
CA CYS A 284 -20.46 7.63 14.72
C CYS A 284 -21.08 6.61 13.75
N ALA A 285 -21.02 6.85 12.44
CA ALA A 285 -21.50 5.91 11.44
C ALA A 285 -20.62 4.64 11.45
N SER A 286 -21.20 3.51 11.87
CA SER A 286 -20.57 2.21 11.70
C SER A 286 -20.85 1.70 10.29
N LYS A 287 -19.91 0.92 9.72
CA LYS A 287 -20.13 0.25 8.42
C LYS A 287 -21.38 -0.62 8.41
N GLU A 288 -21.70 -1.21 9.56
CA GLU A 288 -22.83 -2.09 9.78
C GLU A 288 -24.11 -1.33 10.18
N ALA A 289 -24.10 0.01 10.23
CA ALA A 289 -25.27 0.78 10.66
C ALA A 289 -26.49 0.64 9.72
N TYR A 290 -26.24 0.18 8.48
CA TYR A 290 -27.24 0.01 7.43
C TYR A 290 -27.28 -1.42 6.85
N ASP A 291 -26.54 -2.37 7.45
CA ASP A 291 -26.60 -3.80 7.13
C ASP A 291 -27.61 -4.51 8.05
#